data_AF-A0A6P0VM45-F1
#
_entry.id   AF-A0A6P0VM45-F1
#
_cell.length_a   1.000
_cell.length_b   1.000
_cell.length_c   1.000
_cell.angle_alpha   90.00
_cell.angle_beta   90.00
_cell.angle_gamma   90.00
#
_symmetry.space_group_name_H-M   'P 1'
#
loop_
_entity.id
_entity.type
_entity.pdbx_description
1 polymer ?
#
loop_
_entity_poly.entity_id
_entity_poly.type
_entity_poly.pdbx_seq_one_letter_code
_entity_poly.pdbx_strand_id
1 'polypeptide(L)' 'MSQVNHVLYSTNANTIYVVPLDTALPDLNNVAAVPGVVELSVSPPSGADLTRPPSLRGLDNGDFIATWFDGNGDPVYS' A
#
# COMPACT_ATOMS: atom_id res chain seq x y z
N MET A 1 15.26 0.89 -20.53
CA MET A 1 14.33 1.70 -19.71
C MET A 1 14.68 1.40 -18.26
N SER A 2 15.07 2.39 -17.46
CA SER A 2 15.37 2.18 -16.04
C SER A 2 14.04 2.07 -15.30
N GLN A 3 13.78 0.94 -14.64
CA GLN A 3 12.65 0.82 -13.74
C GLN A 3 12.90 1.82 -12.60
N VAL A 4 12.01 2.79 -12.42
CA VAL A 4 12.02 3.61 -11.20
C VAL A 4 11.63 2.67 -10.08
N ASN A 5 12.50 2.52 -9.08
CA ASN A 5 12.16 1.73 -7.90
C ASN A 5 11.10 2.50 -7.10
N HIS A 6 10.02 1.82 -6.75
CA HIS A 6 8.93 2.40 -5.95
C HIS A 6 8.84 1.69 -4.60
N VAL A 7 8.40 2.41 -3.59
CA VAL A 7 8.02 1.88 -2.28
C VAL A 7 6.50 1.93 -2.18
N LEU A 8 5.90 0.85 -1.70
CA LEU A 8 4.47 0.78 -1.43
C LEU A 8 4.23 1.06 0.04
N TYR A 9 3.24 1.92 0.32
CA TYR A 9 2.89 2.32 1.68
C TYR A 9 1.38 2.32 1.88
N SER A 10 0.91 2.06 3.09
CA SER A 10 -0.51 2.13 3.43
C SER A 10 -0.68 2.54 4.89
N THR A 11 -1.62 3.45 5.13
CA THR A 11 -1.96 3.98 6.48
C THR A 11 -3.29 3.43 7.00
N ASN A 12 -4.12 2.87 6.12
CA ASN A 12 -5.45 2.38 6.42
C ASN A 12 -5.82 1.23 5.49
N ALA A 13 -6.91 0.51 5.76
CA ALA A 13 -7.29 -0.67 4.99
C ALA A 13 -7.62 -0.40 3.51
N ASN A 14 -7.93 0.84 3.14
CA ASN A 14 -8.53 1.22 1.85
C ASN A 14 -7.60 2.00 0.92
N THR A 15 -6.43 2.42 1.38
CA THR A 15 -5.55 3.28 0.59
C THR A 15 -4.14 2.69 0.52
N ILE A 16 -3.61 2.61 -0.70
CA ILE A 16 -2.21 2.27 -0.97
C ILE A 16 -1.56 3.44 -1.71
N TYR A 17 -0.38 3.86 -1.24
CA TYR A 17 0.45 4.88 -1.87
C TYR A 17 1.62 4.22 -2.60
N VAL A 18 1.82 4.60 -3.86
CA VAL A 18 3.01 4.26 -4.64
C VAL A 18 3.94 5.46 -4.59
N VAL A 19 5.07 5.30 -3.90
CA VAL A 19 6.03 6.39 -3.64
C VAL A 19 7.30 6.15 -4.45
N PRO A 20 7.74 7.11 -5.28
CA PRO A 20 9.04 6.99 -5.94
C PRO A 20 10.18 6.98 -4.91
N LEU A 21 11.16 6.09 -5.06
CA LEU A 21 12.28 5.98 -4.11
C LEU A 21 13.16 7.25 -4.07
N ASP A 22 13.14 8.03 -5.15
CA ASP A 22 13.93 9.25 -5.31
C ASP A 22 13.31 10.44 -4.53
N THR A 23 12.12 10.25 -3.97
CA THR A 23 11.45 11.25 -3.15
C THR A 23 12.00 11.18 -1.73
N ALA A 24 12.57 12.30 -1.25
CA ALA A 24 12.99 12.42 0.14
C ALA A 24 11.86 11.93 1.05
N LEU A 25 12.18 10.99 1.96
CA LEU A 25 11.24 10.23 2.78
C LEU A 25 10.01 11.08 3.10
N PRO A 26 8.85 10.79 2.49
CA PRO A 26 7.70 11.63 2.66
C PRO A 26 7.34 11.64 4.15
N ASP A 27 6.95 12.80 4.67
CA ASP A 27 6.26 12.83 5.95
C ASP A 27 5.09 11.86 5.83
N LEU A 28 5.16 10.74 6.55
CA LEU A 28 4.19 9.65 6.46
C LEU A 28 2.79 10.13 6.87
N ASN A 29 2.68 11.30 7.48
CA ASN A 29 1.42 11.96 7.80
C ASN A 29 0.80 12.74 6.62
N ASN A 30 1.53 12.96 5.52
CA ASN A 30 1.05 13.73 4.36
C ASN A 30 1.62 13.21 3.01
N VAL A 31 1.64 11.89 2.82
CA VAL A 31 2.19 11.24 1.62
C VAL A 31 1.46 11.68 0.33
N ALA A 32 0.17 12.02 0.41
CA ALA A 32 -0.63 12.44 -0.74
C ALA A 32 -0.19 13.78 -1.37
N ALA A 33 0.56 14.63 -0.65
CA ALA A 33 1.02 15.92 -1.16
C ALA A 33 2.37 15.85 -1.90
N VAL A 34 2.96 14.66 -1.99
CA VAL A 34 4.33 14.46 -2.47
C VAL A 34 4.32 14.29 -4.00
N PRO A 35 5.12 15.06 -4.76
CA PRO A 35 5.17 14.95 -6.21
C PRO A 35 5.53 13.54 -6.67
N GLY A 36 4.75 13.00 -7.61
CA GLY A 36 4.97 11.66 -8.16
C GLY A 36 4.40 10.52 -7.31
N VAL A 37 3.78 10.81 -6.16
CA VAL A 37 2.99 9.81 -5.43
C VAL A 37 1.68 9.55 -6.15
N VAL A 38 1.32 8.27 -6.23
CA VAL A 38 0.01 7.81 -6.70
C VAL A 38 -0.77 7.23 -5.52
N GLU A 39 -2.00 7.69 -5.34
CA GLU A 39 -2.96 7.09 -4.42
C GLU A 39 -3.84 6.08 -5.14
N LEU A 40 -3.90 4.86 -4.60
CA LEU A 40 -4.75 3.78 -5.07
C LEU A 40 -5.81 3.49 -4.02
N SER A 41 -7.07 3.77 -4.34
CA SER A 41 -8.21 3.34 -3.53
C SER A 41 -8.50 1.86 -3.79
N VAL A 42 -8.49 1.06 -2.75
CA VAL A 42 -8.73 -0.39 -2.78
C VAL A 42 -9.86 -0.78 -1.84
N SER A 43 -10.52 -1.89 -2.15
CA SER A 43 -11.59 -2.46 -1.30
C SER A 43 -11.07 -3.71 -0.60
N PRO A 44 -11.02 -3.72 0.74
CA PRO A 44 -10.71 -4.92 1.52
C PRO A 44 -11.71 -6.04 1.26
N PRO A 45 -11.28 -7.31 1.33
CA PRO A 45 -12.18 -8.45 1.40
C PRO A 45 -13.17 -8.34 2.56
N SER A 46 -14.34 -8.96 2.42
CA SER A 46 -15.30 -9.09 3.52
C SER A 46 -14.67 -9.86 4.69
N GLY A 47 -14.81 -9.34 5.91
CA GLY A 47 -14.24 -9.95 7.12
C GLY A 47 -12.84 -9.45 7.47
N ALA A 48 -12.24 -8.59 6.66
CA ALA A 48 -11.03 -7.88 7.03
C ALA A 48 -11.26 -6.92 8.21
N ASP A 49 -10.29 -6.85 9.11
CA ASP A 49 -10.18 -5.80 10.13
C ASP A 49 -9.76 -4.48 9.45
N LEU A 50 -10.68 -3.53 9.43
CA LEU A 50 -10.48 -2.23 8.79
C LEU A 50 -9.60 -1.27 9.61
N THR A 51 -9.26 -1.63 10.85
CA THR A 51 -8.43 -0.80 11.73
C THR A 51 -6.94 -0.91 11.46
N ARG A 52 -6.52 -1.90 10.65
CA ARG A 52 -5.11 -2.18 10.35
C ARG A 52 -4.84 -2.09 8.84
N PRO A 53 -3.72 -1.48 8.40
CA PRO A 53 -3.32 -1.51 7.00
C PRO A 53 -2.95 -2.94 6.55
N PRO A 54 -3.12 -3.27 5.26
CA PRO A 54 -2.69 -4.55 4.72
C PRO A 54 -1.16 -4.67 4.70
N SER A 55 -0.67 -5.91 4.64
CA SER A 55 0.73 -6.16 4.29
C SER A 55 0.90 -6.04 2.78
N LEU A 56 1.92 -5.28 2.35
CA LEU A 56 2.19 -5.00 0.94
C LEU A 56 3.51 -5.63 0.50
N ARG A 57 3.52 -6.19 -0.70
CA ARG A 57 4.75 -6.67 -1.36
C ARG A 57 4.73 -6.33 -2.84
N GLY A 58 5.76 -5.62 -3.30
CA GLY A 58 6.01 -5.40 -4.73
C GLY A 58 6.52 -6.66 -5.41
N LEU A 59 6.16 -6.84 -6.67
CA LEU A 59 6.58 -7.92 -7.54
C LEU A 59 7.53 -7.38 -8.63
N ASP A 60 8.45 -8.22 -9.11
CA ASP A 60 9.47 -7.82 -10.08
C ASP A 60 8.86 -7.37 -11.43
N ASN A 61 7.64 -7.80 -11.73
CA ASN A 61 6.90 -7.42 -12.93
C ASN A 61 6.19 -6.05 -12.82
N GLY A 62 6.33 -5.36 -11.69
CA GLY A 62 5.68 -4.07 -11.42
C GLY A 62 4.31 -4.15 -10.75
N ASP A 63 3.78 -5.36 -10.54
CA ASP A 63 2.55 -5.58 -9.78
C ASP A 63 2.82 -5.57 -8.27
N PHE A 64 1.75 -5.69 -7.48
CA PHE A 64 1.86 -5.82 -6.03
C PHE A 64 0.82 -6.80 -5.47
N ILE A 65 1.12 -7.34 -4.29
CA ILE A 65 0.21 -8.12 -3.47
C ILE A 65 -0.14 -7.31 -2.23
N ALA A 66 -1.43 -7.23 -1.92
CA ALA A 66 -1.94 -6.71 -0.67
C ALA A 66 -2.63 -7.85 0.10
N THR A 67 -2.26 -8.04 1.38
CA THR A 67 -2.85 -9.05 2.26
C THR A 67 -3.55 -8.37 3.43
N TRP A 68 -4.86 -8.57 3.54
CA TRP A 68 -5.66 -8.13 4.68
C TRP A 68 -5.78 -9.25 5.70
N PHE A 69 -6.14 -8.90 6.93
CA PHE A 69 -6.23 -9.82 8.05
C PHE A 69 -7.54 -9.58 8.79
N ASP A 70 -8.09 -10.59 9.44
CA ASP A 70 -9.23 -10.46 10.32
C ASP A 70 -8.81 -9.90 11.70
N GLY A 71 -9.77 -9.80 12.62
CA GLY A 71 -9.52 -9.34 13.99
C GLY A 71 -8.68 -10.29 14.84
N ASN A 72 -8.50 -11.54 14.40
CA ASN A 72 -7.63 -12.53 15.05
C ASN A 72 -6.19 -12.49 14.50
N GLY A 73 -5.98 -11.81 13.37
CA GLY A 73 -4.71 -11.76 12.67
C GLY A 73 -4.56 -12.82 11.58
N ASP A 74 -5.62 -13.54 11.24
CA ASP A 74 -5.60 -14.53 10.17
C ASP A 74 -5.78 -13.83 8.82
N PRO A 75 -5.00 -14.20 7.77
CA PRO A 75 -5.17 -13.62 6.44
C PRO A 75 -6.58 -13.85 5.89
N VAL A 76 -7.18 -12.80 5.35
CA VAL A 76 -8.49 -12.87 4.68
C VAL A 76 -8.27 -12.85 3.18
N TYR A 77 -8.79 -13.88 2.52
CA TYR A 77 -8.79 -14.00 1.06
C TYR A 77 -10.22 -13.81 0.55
N SER A 78 -10.38 -13.08 -0.54
CA SER A 78 -11.64 -12.95 -1.28
C SER A 78 -11.81 -14.06 -2.30
#